data_AF-A0A382E1B2-F1
#
_entry.id   AF-A0A382E1B2-F1
#
_cell.length_a   1.000
_cell.length_b   1.000
_cell.length_c   1.000
_cell.angle_alpha   90.00
_cell.angle_beta   90.00
_cell.angle_gamma   90.00
#
_symmetry.space_group_name_H-M   'P 1'
#
loop_
_entity.id
_entity.type
_entity.pdbx_description
1 polymer ?
#
loop_
_entity_poly.entity_id
_entity_poly.type
_entity_poly.pdbx_seq_one_letter_code
_entity_poly.pdbx_strand_id
1 'polypeptide(L)'
;MAITFTSGLEPTQYFSNKFNSIKESEKRSAEFLQGTDGFTNPLETYITFPTGIASYSITNAGSGYLSSPTVTFVNRGSFSGSGATATTSITIPAGTVTGFNITAPGTGYTVAPQVVLTGGNTLFTFTDEDIAFDTNIITKTAHGMSDNDRIHLTTDNVPPLGLYSTDTYGNVTANPDFYVISATTDTFQLSKTSGGSAVDIKTRDAIGTPLMSTGVEEGEPTSNIVGAIIIHDIDEGESEGFQYTSVPTITISAPPTGGTQATATCTINEDGRVDDITMTEYGLGYVDTPTVTFSGGHGTHTARQGGGATVTATLGTGATAVPVTDASGVITSISVTAGGSNYTTGTTVSIIGSGGSGATATATLNSGAVNNVPVTNGGTSYASLTSLANRLLLIQTNLGNEINQANSDKIAINAWINGTAPSNWTNAGYNDTDLTNVYNTVHTYSLACVACKVDVDAIITSINT
;
A
#
# COMPACT_ATOMS: atom_id res chain seq x y z
N MET A 1 20.56 28.28 36.43
CA MET A 1 20.46 27.33 37.56
C MET A 1 19.05 26.78 37.53
N ALA A 2 18.90 25.50 37.18
CA ALA A 2 17.60 24.84 37.14
C ALA A 2 17.08 24.62 38.56
N ILE A 3 15.77 24.73 38.76
CA ILE A 3 14.95 23.59 39.18
C ILE A 3 13.63 23.58 38.37
N THR A 4 13.44 22.46 37.68
CA THR A 4 12.30 21.84 36.96
C THR A 4 11.17 21.50 37.96
N PHE A 5 9.85 21.52 37.69
CA PHE A 5 9.08 20.93 36.59
C PHE A 5 7.80 21.71 36.22
N THR A 6 7.28 21.32 35.05
CA THR A 6 6.38 21.97 34.09
C THR A 6 4.97 21.32 34.09
N SER A 7 3.96 22.12 33.72
CA SER A 7 2.58 21.80 33.24
C SER A 7 1.70 20.86 34.09
N GLY A 8 0.48 21.25 34.48
CA GLY A 8 -0.58 21.61 33.54
C GLY A 8 -1.32 20.35 33.05
N LEU A 9 -1.94 19.60 33.97
CA LEU A 9 -2.91 18.51 33.69
C LEU A 9 -3.92 18.33 34.85
N GLU A 10 -4.25 19.39 35.58
CA GLU A 10 -5.50 19.35 36.34
C GLU A 10 -6.58 19.84 35.37
N PRO A 11 -7.56 19.00 34.97
CA PRO A 11 -8.69 19.51 34.23
C PRO A 11 -9.35 20.60 35.08
N THR A 12 -9.67 21.73 34.45
CA THR A 12 -10.42 22.83 35.07
C THR A 12 -11.56 22.28 35.91
N GLN A 13 -11.49 22.44 37.23
CA GLN A 13 -12.60 22.12 38.12
C GLN A 13 -13.72 23.12 37.86
N TYR A 14 -14.65 22.76 36.98
CA TYR A 14 -15.91 23.46 36.86
C TYR A 14 -16.79 23.00 38.03
N PHE A 15 -16.96 23.89 39.01
CA PHE A 15 -17.97 23.74 40.05
C PHE A 15 -19.35 23.78 39.39
N SER A 16 -19.86 22.62 38.99
CA SER A 16 -21.23 22.47 38.50
C SER A 16 -22.18 22.47 39.69
N ASN A 17 -22.78 23.64 39.93
CA ASN A 17 -23.88 23.87 40.86
C ASN A 17 -25.25 23.59 40.20
N LYS A 18 -25.34 22.59 39.33
CA LYS A 18 -26.62 22.15 38.72
C LYS A 18 -26.80 20.64 38.85
N PHE A 19 -28.01 20.26 39.28
CA PHE A 19 -28.56 18.92 39.54
C PHE A 19 -28.56 17.93 38.35
N ASN A 20 -27.77 18.17 37.29
CA ASN A 20 -27.76 17.34 36.09
C ASN A 20 -26.36 17.04 35.53
N SER A 21 -25.29 17.26 36.29
CA SER A 21 -23.97 16.75 35.89
C SER A 21 -23.76 15.36 36.50
N ILE A 22 -24.03 14.33 35.70
CA ILE A 22 -23.30 13.05 35.78
C ILE A 22 -21.83 13.42 36.00
N LYS A 23 -21.18 12.90 37.05
CA LYS A 23 -19.78 13.27 37.33
C LYS A 23 -18.97 12.95 36.08
N GLU A 24 -18.06 13.82 35.66
CA GLU A 24 -17.23 13.55 34.46
C GLU A 24 -16.46 12.22 34.55
N SER A 25 -16.26 11.68 35.76
CA SER A 25 -15.77 10.32 35.96
C SER A 25 -16.69 9.22 35.38
N GLU A 26 -18.00 9.42 35.41
CA GLU A 26 -19.02 8.47 34.94
C GLU A 26 -19.15 8.52 33.41
N LYS A 27 -19.10 9.72 32.83
CA LYS A 27 -19.07 9.91 31.37
C LYS A 27 -17.79 9.34 30.76
N ARG A 28 -16.63 9.60 31.38
CA ARG A 28 -15.36 8.98 31.00
C ARG A 28 -15.35 7.47 31.19
N SER A 29 -16.08 6.93 32.17
CA SER A 29 -16.19 5.48 32.36
C SER A 29 -17.04 4.82 31.27
N ALA A 30 -18.13 5.44 30.84
CA ALA A 30 -19.01 4.95 29.78
C ALA A 30 -18.41 5.12 28.37
N GLU A 31 -17.71 6.24 28.11
CA GLU A 31 -16.94 6.46 26.87
C GLU A 31 -15.74 5.50 26.78
N PHE A 32 -15.11 5.17 27.91
CA PHE A 32 -14.08 4.13 27.96
C PHE A 32 -14.66 2.74 27.66
N LEU A 33 -15.90 2.43 28.03
CA LEU A 33 -16.52 1.13 27.75
C LEU A 33 -16.90 0.92 26.27
N GLN A 34 -17.14 2.00 25.52
CA GLN A 34 -17.60 1.93 24.12
C GLN A 34 -16.48 2.11 23.09
N GLY A 35 -15.28 2.50 23.52
CA GLY A 35 -14.22 2.93 22.61
C GLY A 35 -14.55 4.31 22.02
N THR A 36 -13.57 5.21 22.00
CA THR A 36 -13.72 6.52 21.36
C THR A 36 -13.47 6.36 19.86
N ASP A 37 -14.41 6.85 19.04
CA ASP A 37 -14.31 7.15 17.61
C ASP A 37 -13.18 6.42 16.86
N GLY A 38 -13.39 5.14 16.58
CA GLY A 38 -12.53 4.35 15.68
C GLY A 38 -11.36 3.61 16.35
N PHE A 39 -11.23 3.65 17.68
CA PHE A 39 -10.30 2.79 18.41
C PHE A 39 -11.04 1.69 19.18
N THR A 40 -10.47 0.48 19.10
CA THR A 40 -11.01 -0.81 19.55
C THR A 40 -11.61 -0.79 20.95
N ASN A 41 -12.72 -1.53 21.12
CA ASN A 41 -13.32 -1.83 22.41
C ASN A 41 -12.23 -2.31 23.40
N PRO A 42 -12.03 -1.65 24.56
CA PRO A 42 -10.97 -2.02 25.48
C PRO A 42 -11.23 -3.34 26.23
N LEU A 43 -12.29 -4.08 25.90
CA LEU A 43 -12.64 -5.37 26.48
C LEU A 43 -12.34 -6.58 25.58
N GLU A 44 -11.86 -6.38 24.34
CA GLU A 44 -11.67 -7.50 23.40
C GLU A 44 -10.19 -7.81 23.17
N THR A 45 -9.84 -9.09 23.35
CA THR A 45 -8.56 -9.65 22.88
C THR A 45 -8.82 -10.35 21.56
N TYR A 46 -8.16 -9.89 20.50
CA TYR A 46 -8.28 -10.45 19.15
C TYR A 46 -7.15 -11.42 18.88
N ILE A 47 -7.52 -12.58 18.32
CA ILE A 47 -6.58 -13.49 17.69
C ILE A 47 -6.64 -13.20 16.19
N THR A 48 -5.53 -12.70 15.66
CA THR A 48 -5.35 -12.50 14.23
C THR A 48 -4.33 -13.49 13.70
N PHE A 49 -4.54 -13.94 12.48
CA PHE A 49 -3.60 -14.78 11.75
C PHE A 49 -3.02 -13.90 10.64
N PRO A 50 -1.82 -13.31 10.83
CA PRO A 50 -1.22 -12.48 9.80
C PRO A 50 -1.18 -13.20 8.47
N THR A 51 -1.66 -12.54 7.44
CA THR A 51 -1.78 -13.05 6.09
C THR A 51 -0.40 -13.02 5.42
N GLY A 52 0.32 -14.14 5.53
CA GLY A 52 1.50 -14.42 4.70
C GLY A 52 1.10 -15.10 3.38
N ILE A 53 2.04 -15.17 2.45
CA ILE A 53 1.88 -16.01 1.26
C ILE A 53 1.89 -17.46 1.71
N ALA A 54 0.79 -18.14 1.50
CA ALA A 54 0.64 -19.49 1.99
C ALA A 54 0.93 -20.51 0.90
N SER A 55 0.30 -20.37 -0.27
CA SER A 55 0.56 -21.26 -1.40
C SER A 55 0.88 -20.46 -2.64
N TYR A 56 1.34 -21.18 -3.65
CA TYR A 56 1.59 -20.65 -4.97
C TYR A 56 1.00 -21.61 -6.00
N SER A 57 0.74 -21.10 -7.19
CA SER A 57 0.46 -21.90 -8.37
C SER A 57 1.32 -21.40 -9.51
N ILE A 58 2.09 -22.29 -10.13
CA ILE A 58 2.79 -22.00 -11.38
C ILE A 58 1.74 -22.11 -12.49
N THR A 59 1.27 -20.96 -12.98
CA THR A 59 0.25 -20.89 -14.04
C THR A 59 0.86 -20.95 -15.43
N ASN A 60 2.13 -20.58 -15.57
CA ASN A 60 2.95 -20.82 -16.74
C ASN A 60 4.38 -21.13 -16.27
N ALA A 61 4.96 -22.23 -16.71
CA ALA A 61 6.31 -22.61 -16.34
C ALA A 61 7.38 -21.74 -17.01
N GLY A 62 7.02 -20.95 -18.02
CA GLY A 62 8.00 -20.27 -18.85
C GLY A 62 8.85 -21.26 -19.65
N SER A 63 9.91 -20.77 -20.27
CA SER A 63 10.90 -21.60 -20.97
C SER A 63 12.21 -20.84 -21.17
N GLY A 64 13.28 -21.55 -21.53
CA GLY A 64 14.55 -20.95 -21.92
C GLY A 64 15.45 -20.49 -20.77
N TYR A 65 15.09 -20.76 -19.51
CA TYR A 65 15.97 -20.46 -18.37
C TYR A 65 17.18 -21.41 -18.35
N LEU A 66 18.39 -20.87 -18.35
CA LEU A 66 19.63 -21.66 -18.14
C LEU A 66 20.07 -21.73 -16.66
N SER A 67 19.50 -20.88 -15.81
CA SER A 67 19.65 -20.89 -14.36
C SER A 67 18.34 -20.49 -13.70
N SER A 68 18.16 -20.80 -12.42
CA SER A 68 16.95 -20.40 -11.69
C SER A 68 16.72 -18.88 -11.78
N PRO A 69 15.52 -18.42 -12.16
CA PRO A 69 15.18 -17.00 -12.14
C PRO A 69 15.15 -16.44 -10.71
N THR A 70 15.38 -15.12 -10.60
CA THR A 70 15.22 -14.38 -9.34
C THR A 70 13.74 -14.10 -9.12
N VAL A 71 13.27 -14.28 -7.88
CA VAL A 71 11.88 -14.02 -7.50
C VAL A 71 11.79 -12.68 -6.78
N THR A 72 10.91 -11.80 -7.28
CA THR A 72 10.56 -10.55 -6.62
C THR A 72 9.06 -10.53 -6.33
N PHE A 73 8.68 -10.16 -5.12
CA PHE A 73 7.29 -9.92 -4.75
C PHE A 73 7.00 -8.43 -4.79
N VAL A 74 6.07 -8.02 -5.65
CA VAL A 74 5.61 -6.64 -5.77
C VAL A 74 4.31 -6.48 -5.01
N ASN A 75 4.31 -5.60 -4.00
CA ASN A 75 3.14 -5.31 -3.18
C ASN A 75 2.09 -4.53 -3.97
N ARG A 76 0.83 -4.93 -3.87
CA ARG A 76 -0.31 -4.29 -4.57
C ARG A 76 -1.30 -3.59 -3.61
N GLY A 77 -0.88 -3.30 -2.38
CA GLY A 77 -1.72 -2.66 -1.36
C GLY A 77 -0.94 -2.19 -0.14
N SER A 78 -1.64 -1.59 0.83
CA SER A 78 -1.06 -1.14 2.10
C SER A 78 -0.49 -2.32 2.87
N PHE A 79 0.73 -2.14 3.34
CA PHE A 79 1.55 -3.20 3.92
C PHE A 79 2.18 -2.72 5.22
N SER A 80 1.94 -3.47 6.30
CA SER A 80 2.51 -3.23 7.63
C SER A 80 3.16 -4.49 8.17
N GLY A 81 3.99 -5.16 7.36
CA GLY A 81 4.63 -6.42 7.76
C GLY A 81 6.04 -6.63 7.19
N SER A 82 6.43 -7.90 7.04
CA SER A 82 7.73 -8.34 6.52
C SER A 82 7.61 -8.93 5.11
N GLY A 83 8.48 -8.55 4.18
CA GLY A 83 8.41 -9.02 2.79
C GLY A 83 8.63 -10.53 2.67
N ALA A 84 7.95 -11.16 1.73
CA ALA A 84 8.12 -12.57 1.39
C ALA A 84 9.41 -12.81 0.59
N THR A 85 9.97 -14.01 0.72
CA THR A 85 11.12 -14.48 -0.07
C THR A 85 10.85 -15.87 -0.61
N ALA A 86 11.34 -16.17 -1.81
CA ALA A 86 11.19 -17.47 -2.45
C ALA A 86 12.34 -17.77 -3.41
N THR A 87 12.49 -19.05 -3.74
CA THR A 87 13.46 -19.57 -4.72
C THR A 87 12.75 -20.44 -5.74
N THR A 88 13.24 -20.53 -6.97
CA THR A 88 12.71 -21.43 -8.00
C THR A 88 13.65 -22.58 -8.32
N SER A 89 13.09 -23.69 -8.78
CA SER A 89 13.81 -24.76 -9.45
C SER A 89 13.40 -24.86 -10.92
N ILE A 90 14.35 -25.19 -11.77
CA ILE A 90 14.13 -25.36 -13.22
C ILE A 90 14.56 -26.76 -13.68
N THR A 91 14.02 -27.20 -14.80
CA THR A 91 14.48 -28.43 -15.49
C THR A 91 15.20 -28.09 -16.78
N ILE A 92 16.44 -28.58 -16.92
CA ILE A 92 17.28 -28.48 -18.13
C ILE A 92 17.11 -29.77 -18.97
N PRO A 93 17.07 -29.72 -20.31
CA PRO A 93 17.39 -28.57 -21.19
C PRO A 93 16.23 -27.65 -21.53
N ALA A 94 14.99 -27.99 -21.18
CA ALA A 94 13.82 -27.18 -21.55
C ALA A 94 13.83 -25.78 -20.90
N GLY A 95 14.53 -25.62 -19.78
CA GLY A 95 14.63 -24.37 -19.05
C GLY A 95 13.28 -23.90 -18.52
N THR A 96 12.44 -24.83 -18.04
CA THR A 96 11.10 -24.54 -17.52
C THR A 96 11.13 -24.47 -16.00
N VAL A 97 10.37 -23.56 -15.39
CA VAL A 97 10.19 -23.47 -13.94
C VAL A 97 9.30 -24.63 -13.49
N THR A 98 9.88 -25.56 -12.75
CA THR A 98 9.21 -26.78 -12.28
C THR A 98 8.90 -26.77 -10.79
N GLY A 99 9.47 -25.83 -10.05
CA GLY A 99 9.18 -25.67 -8.64
C GLY A 99 9.38 -24.24 -8.18
N PHE A 100 8.62 -23.89 -7.15
CA PHE A 100 8.70 -22.62 -6.45
C PHE A 100 8.71 -22.95 -4.95
N ASN A 101 9.62 -22.35 -4.20
CA ASN A 101 9.77 -22.65 -2.79
C ASN A 101 9.78 -21.35 -2.02
N ILE A 102 8.71 -21.10 -1.26
CA ILE A 102 8.59 -19.94 -0.39
C ILE A 102 9.53 -20.18 0.79
N THR A 103 10.60 -19.39 0.88
CA THR A 103 11.59 -19.49 1.96
C THR A 103 11.18 -18.66 3.17
N ALA A 104 10.44 -17.57 2.96
CA ALA A 104 9.72 -16.84 4.01
C ALA A 104 8.38 -16.36 3.44
N PRO A 105 7.24 -16.68 4.07
CA PRO A 105 5.92 -16.29 3.57
C PRO A 105 5.63 -14.79 3.70
N GLY A 106 6.45 -14.07 4.47
CA GLY A 106 6.18 -12.70 4.87
C GLY A 106 4.92 -12.59 5.74
N THR A 107 4.53 -11.36 6.09
CA THR A 107 3.37 -11.06 6.95
C THR A 107 2.72 -9.76 6.53
N GLY A 108 1.46 -9.54 6.89
CA GLY A 108 0.78 -8.24 6.73
C GLY A 108 0.28 -7.94 5.31
N TYR A 109 0.14 -8.95 4.44
CA TYR A 109 -0.41 -8.79 3.11
C TYR A 109 -1.93 -8.66 3.15
N THR A 110 -2.47 -7.47 2.91
CA THR A 110 -3.94 -7.28 2.80
C THR A 110 -4.48 -7.73 1.43
N VAL A 111 -3.61 -7.74 0.42
CA VAL A 111 -3.86 -8.20 -0.95
C VAL A 111 -2.70 -9.09 -1.39
N ALA A 112 -2.97 -10.14 -2.16
CA ALA A 112 -1.94 -11.03 -2.67
C ALA A 112 -0.91 -10.24 -3.52
N PRO A 113 0.40 -10.37 -3.25
CA PRO A 113 1.42 -9.69 -4.02
C PRO A 113 1.56 -10.28 -5.43
N GLN A 114 2.00 -9.46 -6.38
CA GLN A 114 2.40 -9.95 -7.70
C GLN A 114 3.78 -10.62 -7.59
N VAL A 115 3.91 -11.80 -8.19
CA VAL A 115 5.19 -12.51 -8.27
C VAL A 115 5.82 -12.23 -9.64
N VAL A 116 7.01 -11.64 -9.63
CA VAL A 116 7.80 -11.36 -10.84
C VAL A 116 9.01 -12.29 -10.83
N LEU A 117 9.20 -13.02 -11.94
CA LEU A 117 10.35 -13.88 -12.15
C LEU A 117 11.26 -13.28 -13.21
N THR A 118 12.50 -12.97 -12.84
CA THR A 118 13.48 -12.35 -13.73
C THR A 118 14.60 -13.34 -14.03
N GLY A 119 14.87 -13.58 -15.32
CA GLY A 119 15.96 -14.47 -15.77
C GLY A 119 17.32 -14.05 -15.19
N GLY A 120 18.04 -15.00 -14.60
CA GLY A 120 19.34 -14.73 -13.97
C GLY A 120 20.45 -14.37 -14.97
N ASN A 121 20.38 -14.91 -16.17
CA ASN A 121 21.42 -14.74 -17.18
C ASN A 121 21.10 -13.59 -18.13
N THR A 122 21.95 -12.56 -18.09
CA THR A 122 21.95 -11.49 -19.09
C THR A 122 22.57 -12.02 -20.39
N LEU A 123 21.89 -11.79 -21.51
CA LEU A 123 22.42 -12.05 -22.85
C LEU A 123 23.23 -10.85 -23.32
N PHE A 124 22.60 -9.68 -23.39
CA PHE A 124 23.21 -8.42 -23.80
C PHE A 124 22.35 -7.25 -23.33
N THR A 125 22.88 -6.04 -23.48
CA THR A 125 22.12 -4.80 -23.35
C THR A 125 22.00 -4.10 -24.70
N PHE A 126 20.94 -3.32 -24.87
CA PHE A 126 20.67 -2.52 -26.06
C PHE A 126 19.95 -1.22 -25.68
N THR A 127 19.94 -0.26 -26.59
CA THR A 127 19.26 1.03 -26.44
C THR A 127 18.30 1.25 -27.62
N ASP A 128 17.55 2.35 -27.60
CA ASP A 128 16.66 2.72 -28.71
C ASP A 128 17.43 2.88 -30.03
N GLU A 129 18.72 3.24 -29.98
CA GLU A 129 19.60 3.36 -31.16
C GLU A 129 19.91 2.01 -31.84
N ASP A 130 19.78 0.90 -31.11
CA ASP A 130 19.95 -0.44 -31.68
C ASP A 130 18.69 -0.87 -32.48
N ILE A 131 17.61 -0.08 -32.48
CA ILE A 131 16.31 -0.41 -33.07
C ILE A 131 16.05 0.38 -34.36
N ALA A 132 15.82 -0.33 -35.47
CA ALA A 132 15.31 0.26 -36.70
C ALA A 132 13.78 0.25 -36.69
N PHE A 133 13.16 1.30 -36.17
CA PHE A 133 11.70 1.41 -35.95
C PHE A 133 10.84 1.16 -37.21
N ASP A 134 11.30 1.57 -38.41
CA ASP A 134 10.58 1.31 -39.67
C ASP A 134 10.43 -0.19 -40.00
N THR A 135 11.32 -1.02 -39.47
CA THR A 135 11.39 -2.46 -39.77
C THR A 135 11.23 -3.34 -38.54
N ASN A 136 11.19 -2.74 -37.35
CA ASN A 136 11.18 -3.43 -36.05
C ASN A 136 12.39 -4.37 -35.85
N ILE A 137 13.50 -4.13 -36.55
CA ILE A 137 14.73 -4.93 -36.44
C ILE A 137 15.61 -4.34 -35.34
N ILE A 138 16.06 -5.20 -34.44
CA ILE A 138 17.07 -4.88 -33.42
C ILE A 138 18.41 -5.41 -33.91
N THR A 139 19.43 -4.55 -33.92
CA THR A 139 20.79 -4.90 -34.34
C THR A 139 21.69 -5.06 -33.13
N LYS A 140 22.19 -6.27 -32.89
CA LYS A 140 23.21 -6.55 -31.88
C LYS A 140 24.18 -7.60 -32.37
N THR A 141 25.44 -7.21 -32.55
CA THR A 141 26.48 -8.10 -33.08
C THR A 141 26.63 -9.35 -32.22
N ALA A 142 26.63 -10.52 -32.87
CA ALA A 142 26.83 -11.83 -32.26
C ALA A 142 25.94 -12.07 -31.02
N HIS A 143 24.65 -11.72 -31.11
CA HIS A 143 23.71 -11.84 -29.99
C HIS A 143 23.48 -13.30 -29.51
N GLY A 144 23.82 -14.29 -30.34
CA GLY A 144 23.84 -15.70 -29.95
C GLY A 144 22.46 -16.34 -29.73
N MET A 145 21.39 -15.70 -30.20
CA MET A 145 20.02 -16.20 -30.09
C MET A 145 19.56 -16.82 -31.41
N SER A 146 18.61 -17.75 -31.33
CA SER A 146 17.94 -18.39 -32.47
C SER A 146 16.45 -18.09 -32.46
N ASP A 147 15.78 -18.32 -33.60
CA ASP A 147 14.33 -18.21 -33.67
C ASP A 147 13.64 -19.12 -32.64
N ASN A 148 12.59 -18.58 -32.03
CA ASN A 148 11.83 -19.14 -30.90
C ASN A 148 12.55 -19.15 -29.56
N ASP A 149 13.78 -18.63 -29.46
CA ASP A 149 14.36 -18.34 -28.15
C ASP A 149 13.46 -17.37 -27.41
N ARG A 150 13.27 -17.65 -26.12
CA ARG A 150 12.47 -16.81 -25.25
C ARG A 150 13.38 -15.88 -24.48
N ILE A 151 13.06 -14.60 -24.51
CA ILE A 151 13.79 -13.59 -23.76
C ILE A 151 12.85 -12.82 -22.85
N HIS A 152 13.44 -12.32 -21.78
CA HIS A 152 12.80 -11.42 -20.85
C HIS A 152 13.53 -10.08 -20.88
N LEU A 153 12.82 -8.97 -21.09
CA LEU A 153 13.41 -7.64 -21.04
C LEU A 153 13.28 -7.04 -19.64
N THR A 154 14.40 -6.58 -19.08
CA THR A 154 14.42 -5.64 -17.96
C THR A 154 15.05 -4.35 -18.40
N THR A 155 14.68 -3.24 -17.79
CA THR A 155 15.13 -1.91 -18.21
C THR A 155 15.29 -1.00 -17.01
N ASP A 156 16.24 -0.08 -17.08
CA ASP A 156 16.47 0.97 -16.06
C ASP A 156 15.46 2.12 -16.16
N ASN A 157 14.82 2.24 -17.32
CA ASN A 157 13.72 3.15 -17.64
C ASN A 157 12.54 2.37 -18.22
N VAL A 158 11.54 3.03 -18.81
CA VAL A 158 10.49 2.37 -19.61
C VAL A 158 11.03 2.03 -21.01
N PRO A 159 10.67 0.89 -21.64
CA PRO A 159 11.09 0.58 -23.01
C PRO A 159 10.18 1.26 -24.05
N PRO A 160 10.56 1.27 -25.34
CA PRO A 160 9.72 1.75 -26.45
C PRO A 160 8.32 1.13 -26.48
N LEU A 161 7.33 1.89 -26.95
CA LEU A 161 5.96 1.38 -27.10
C LEU A 161 5.96 0.17 -28.03
N GLY A 162 5.20 -0.86 -27.66
CA GLY A 162 5.21 -2.17 -28.31
C GLY A 162 5.98 -3.21 -27.49
N LEU A 163 7.07 -2.80 -26.82
CA LEU A 163 7.91 -3.65 -25.98
C LEU A 163 7.47 -3.74 -24.51
N TYR A 164 6.27 -3.23 -24.19
CA TYR A 164 5.60 -3.43 -22.91
C TYR A 164 4.08 -3.49 -23.08
N SER A 165 3.39 -3.91 -22.02
CA SER A 165 1.92 -3.85 -21.92
C SER A 165 1.52 -2.97 -20.74
N THR A 166 0.50 -2.15 -20.94
CA THR A 166 -0.11 -1.33 -19.90
C THR A 166 -1.43 -1.93 -19.42
N ASP A 167 -1.83 -1.64 -18.18
CA ASP A 167 -3.24 -1.78 -17.80
C ASP A 167 -4.10 -0.67 -18.42
N THR A 168 -5.40 -0.70 -18.13
CA THR A 168 -6.38 0.34 -18.49
C THR A 168 -5.98 1.75 -18.03
N TYR A 169 -5.05 1.87 -17.07
CA TYR A 169 -4.59 3.12 -16.49
C TYR A 169 -3.19 3.52 -16.95
N GLY A 170 -2.59 2.83 -17.94
CA GLY A 170 -1.27 3.17 -18.48
C GLY A 170 -0.08 2.62 -17.67
N ASN A 171 -0.32 1.87 -16.58
CA ASN A 171 0.77 1.31 -15.78
C ASN A 171 1.34 0.07 -16.46
N VAL A 172 2.67 -0.05 -16.53
CA VAL A 172 3.33 -1.26 -17.03
C VAL A 172 2.96 -2.46 -16.13
N THR A 173 2.22 -3.44 -16.67
CA THR A 173 1.57 -4.47 -15.85
C THR A 173 2.12 -5.89 -16.01
N ALA A 174 3.10 -6.11 -16.89
CA ALA A 174 3.70 -7.43 -17.05
C ALA A 174 5.19 -7.37 -17.34
N ASN A 175 5.85 -8.43 -16.90
CA ASN A 175 7.18 -8.86 -17.32
C ASN A 175 7.17 -8.96 -18.86
N PRO A 176 7.88 -8.09 -19.62
CA PRO A 176 7.76 -8.11 -21.07
C PRO A 176 8.62 -9.26 -21.63
N ASP A 177 7.98 -10.40 -21.75
CA ASP A 177 8.55 -11.63 -22.30
C ASP A 177 8.25 -11.71 -23.79
N PHE A 178 9.27 -12.02 -24.59
CA PHE A 178 9.18 -12.09 -26.05
C PHE A 178 9.79 -13.37 -26.60
N TYR A 179 9.41 -13.68 -27.83
CA TYR A 179 10.02 -14.69 -28.66
C TYR A 179 10.86 -14.01 -29.73
N VAL A 180 12.08 -14.51 -29.92
CA VAL A 180 12.97 -14.10 -31.01
C VAL A 180 12.45 -14.67 -32.33
N ILE A 181 12.41 -13.84 -33.37
CA ILE A 181 12.07 -14.24 -34.74
C ILE A 181 13.02 -13.55 -35.74
N SER A 182 13.11 -14.08 -36.96
CA SER A 182 13.95 -13.53 -38.03
C SER A 182 15.41 -13.33 -37.61
N ALA A 183 15.93 -14.18 -36.73
CA ALA A 183 17.27 -14.07 -36.18
C ALA A 183 18.33 -14.34 -37.26
N THR A 184 19.30 -13.44 -37.35
CA THR A 184 20.57 -13.63 -38.04
C THR A 184 21.69 -13.76 -37.01
N THR A 185 22.95 -13.55 -37.39
CA THR A 185 24.04 -13.47 -36.41
C THR A 185 24.01 -12.16 -35.62
N ASP A 186 23.55 -11.08 -36.26
CA ASP A 186 23.72 -9.71 -35.76
C ASP A 186 22.39 -8.94 -35.66
N THR A 187 21.28 -9.53 -36.10
CA THR A 187 19.97 -8.87 -36.12
C THR A 187 18.87 -9.83 -35.74
N PHE A 188 17.81 -9.33 -35.12
CA PHE A 188 16.62 -10.11 -34.81
C PHE A 188 15.39 -9.21 -34.69
N GLN A 189 14.20 -9.80 -34.68
CA GLN A 189 12.96 -9.13 -34.33
C GLN A 189 12.32 -9.84 -33.13
N LEU A 190 11.37 -9.17 -32.48
CA LEU A 190 10.66 -9.72 -31.32
C LEU A 190 9.19 -9.97 -31.65
N SER A 191 8.62 -11.03 -31.07
CA SER A 191 7.20 -11.35 -31.14
C SER A 191 6.61 -11.57 -29.74
N LYS A 192 5.34 -11.20 -29.55
CA LYS A 192 4.59 -11.50 -28.31
C LYS A 192 4.19 -12.97 -28.21
N THR A 193 4.23 -13.72 -29.31
CA THR A 193 3.83 -15.13 -29.38
C THR A 193 4.87 -15.95 -30.12
N SER A 194 5.04 -17.22 -29.75
CA SER A 194 5.97 -18.13 -30.44
C SER A 194 5.60 -18.25 -31.93
N GLY A 195 6.54 -17.95 -32.82
CA GLY A 195 6.32 -17.96 -34.27
C GLY A 195 5.31 -16.91 -34.78
N GLY A 196 4.98 -15.90 -33.96
CA GLY A 196 4.07 -14.83 -34.35
C GLY A 196 4.73 -13.75 -35.20
N SER A 197 3.95 -12.72 -35.52
CA SER A 197 4.45 -11.53 -36.23
C SER A 197 5.36 -10.68 -35.36
N ALA A 198 6.21 -9.87 -36.00
CA ALA A 198 7.01 -8.87 -35.33
C ALA A 198 6.12 -7.91 -34.53
N VAL A 199 6.58 -7.54 -33.34
CA VAL A 199 6.03 -6.44 -32.56
C VAL A 199 6.23 -5.15 -33.34
N ASP A 200 5.18 -4.35 -33.40
CA ASP A 200 5.25 -2.97 -33.87
C ASP A 200 5.88 -2.12 -32.75
N ILE A 201 7.12 -1.71 -32.95
CA ILE A 201 7.91 -0.92 -32.01
C ILE A 201 7.88 0.52 -32.49
N LYS A 202 7.34 1.42 -31.67
CA LYS A 202 7.32 2.84 -32.01
C LYS A 202 8.49 3.58 -31.37
N THR A 203 9.04 4.54 -32.10
CA THR A 203 10.04 5.45 -31.55
C THR A 203 9.45 6.25 -30.39
N ARG A 204 10.34 6.68 -29.49
CA ARG A 204 10.04 7.67 -28.46
C ARG A 204 10.88 8.92 -28.60
N ASP A 205 11.70 9.01 -29.63
CA ASP A 205 12.51 10.17 -29.88
C ASP A 205 11.65 11.39 -30.18
N ALA A 206 12.04 12.56 -29.65
CA ALA A 206 11.38 13.81 -30.00
C ALA A 206 11.46 14.06 -31.51
N ILE A 207 10.41 14.65 -32.07
CA ILE A 207 10.42 15.13 -33.45
C ILE A 207 10.71 16.62 -33.45
N GLY A 208 11.75 17.01 -34.18
CA GLY A 208 12.13 18.41 -34.40
C GLY A 208 12.04 18.78 -35.87
N THR A 209 11.44 19.92 -36.17
CA THR A 209 11.54 20.55 -37.50
C THR A 209 12.40 21.80 -37.44
N PRO A 210 13.42 21.95 -38.29
CA PRO A 210 14.23 23.16 -38.31
C PRO A 210 13.45 24.32 -38.91
N LEU A 211 13.54 25.48 -38.26
CA LEU A 211 13.06 26.74 -38.78
C LEU A 211 14.20 27.42 -39.55
N MET A 212 14.07 27.46 -40.87
CA MET A 212 15.09 28.04 -41.75
C MET A 212 14.95 29.56 -41.80
N SER A 213 16.08 30.26 -41.71
CA SER A 213 16.16 31.68 -42.06
C SER A 213 16.78 31.80 -43.45
N THR A 214 15.96 32.14 -44.44
CA THR A 214 16.34 32.29 -45.84
C THR A 214 16.08 33.73 -46.27
N GLY A 215 17.02 34.37 -46.97
CA GLY A 215 16.82 35.77 -47.40
C GLY A 215 18.06 36.64 -47.53
N VAL A 216 19.19 36.10 -47.99
CA VAL A 216 20.29 36.93 -48.49
C VAL A 216 20.18 36.94 -50.02
N GLU A 217 20.39 38.11 -50.63
CA GLU A 217 20.07 38.40 -52.03
C GLU A 217 20.57 37.33 -53.02
N GLU A 218 19.84 37.21 -54.14
CA GLU A 218 20.11 36.28 -55.24
C GLU A 218 21.57 36.39 -55.73
N GLY A 219 22.37 35.35 -55.45
CA GLY A 219 23.81 35.31 -55.76
C GLY A 219 24.69 34.74 -54.64
N GLU A 220 24.21 34.70 -53.40
CA GLU A 220 24.97 34.19 -52.24
C GLU A 220 24.26 32.97 -51.59
N PRO A 221 24.45 31.73 -52.10
CA PRO A 221 23.92 30.50 -51.49
C PRO A 221 24.51 30.19 -50.09
N THR A 222 25.35 31.08 -49.56
CA THR A 222 26.16 30.91 -48.34
C THR A 222 25.42 31.27 -47.04
N SER A 223 24.21 31.83 -47.10
CA SER A 223 23.60 32.48 -45.92
C SER A 223 22.33 31.83 -45.35
N ASN A 224 21.87 30.71 -45.92
CA ASN A 224 20.75 29.98 -45.31
C ASN A 224 21.22 29.27 -44.03
N ILE A 225 20.56 29.58 -42.93
CA ILE A 225 20.91 29.09 -41.58
C ILE A 225 19.73 28.37 -40.93
N VAL A 226 20.02 27.49 -39.97
CA VAL A 226 19.04 26.89 -39.08
C VAL A 226 18.80 27.86 -37.93
N GLY A 227 17.76 28.68 -38.03
CA GLY A 227 17.47 29.75 -37.07
C GLY A 227 16.94 29.25 -35.73
N ALA A 228 16.19 28.15 -35.74
CA ALA A 228 15.70 27.47 -34.55
C ALA A 228 15.31 26.02 -34.89
N ILE A 229 14.99 25.23 -33.87
CA ILE A 229 14.33 23.94 -34.03
C ILE A 229 13.01 24.02 -33.26
N ILE A 230 11.91 23.65 -33.93
CA ILE A 230 10.59 23.55 -33.33
C ILE A 230 10.38 22.09 -32.94
N ILE A 231 10.21 21.81 -31.64
CA ILE A 231 9.75 20.51 -31.17
C ILE A 231 8.25 20.41 -31.42
N HIS A 232 7.84 19.27 -31.95
CA HIS A 232 6.44 18.94 -32.08
C HIS A 232 6.03 18.30 -30.77
N ASP A 233 5.31 19.04 -29.93
CA ASP A 233 4.64 18.44 -28.78
C ASP A 233 3.49 17.61 -29.32
N ILE A 234 3.51 16.31 -29.03
CA ILE A 234 2.55 15.40 -29.63
C ILE A 234 1.46 15.14 -28.60
N ASP A 235 0.22 15.26 -29.07
CA ASP A 235 -1.00 14.87 -28.34
C ASP A 235 -0.79 13.56 -27.58
N GLU A 236 -1.47 13.40 -26.44
CA GLU A 236 -1.35 12.33 -25.43
C GLU A 236 -1.51 10.85 -25.91
N GLY A 237 -1.34 10.54 -27.20
CA GLY A 237 -1.49 9.23 -27.81
C GLY A 237 -0.32 8.71 -28.67
N GLU A 238 0.68 9.51 -29.02
CA GLU A 238 1.91 9.04 -29.70
C GLU A 238 3.09 9.16 -28.73
N SER A 239 3.94 8.14 -28.64
CA SER A 239 4.97 8.01 -27.58
C SER A 239 6.24 8.83 -27.82
N GLU A 240 6.21 9.81 -28.72
CA GLU A 240 7.41 10.52 -29.17
C GLU A 240 7.71 11.73 -28.26
N GLY A 241 8.99 11.95 -27.95
CA GLY A 241 9.44 13.07 -27.11
C GLY A 241 9.26 12.90 -25.59
N PHE A 242 9.16 11.68 -25.06
CA PHE A 242 8.94 11.44 -23.62
C PHE A 242 9.85 10.36 -23.03
N GLN A 243 9.91 10.30 -21.69
CA GLN A 243 10.72 9.33 -20.92
C GLN A 243 12.23 9.47 -21.13
N TYR A 244 12.72 10.67 -21.43
CA TYR A 244 14.15 10.95 -21.33
C TYR A 244 14.59 10.94 -19.86
N THR A 245 15.59 10.14 -19.55
CA THR A 245 16.27 10.06 -18.23
C THR A 245 17.58 10.83 -18.21
N SER A 246 18.12 11.12 -19.40
CA SER A 246 19.25 12.03 -19.60
C SER A 246 19.04 12.82 -20.88
N VAL A 247 19.72 13.95 -20.99
CA VAL A 247 19.55 14.88 -22.11
C VAL A 247 19.94 14.18 -23.43
N PRO A 248 19.04 14.14 -24.43
CA PRO A 248 19.35 13.54 -25.74
C PRO A 248 20.34 14.41 -26.55
N THR A 249 21.04 13.75 -27.46
CA THR A 249 21.90 14.41 -28.45
C THR A 249 21.07 14.81 -29.67
N ILE A 250 21.13 16.10 -30.02
CA ILE A 250 20.53 16.62 -31.25
C ILE A 250 21.56 16.53 -32.38
N THR A 251 21.19 15.87 -33.47
CA THR A 251 21.98 15.89 -34.71
C THR A 251 21.19 16.60 -35.80
N ILE A 252 21.86 17.54 -36.47
CA ILE A 252 21.32 18.26 -37.63
C ILE A 252 22.11 17.80 -38.84
N SER A 253 21.47 17.38 -39.92
CA SER A 253 22.19 16.91 -41.12
C SER A 253 23.14 17.98 -41.66
N ALA A 254 24.25 17.54 -42.26
CA ALA A 254 25.24 18.46 -42.82
C ALA A 254 24.66 19.23 -44.04
N PRO A 255 25.06 20.49 -44.26
CA PRO A 255 24.78 21.21 -45.49
C PRO A 255 25.60 20.63 -46.66
N PRO A 256 25.29 21.01 -47.92
CA PRO A 256 26.14 20.70 -49.07
C PRO A 256 27.60 21.15 -48.89
N THR A 257 28.50 20.58 -49.70
CA THR A 257 29.94 20.86 -49.65
C THR A 257 30.22 22.38 -49.68
N GLY A 258 30.97 22.86 -48.69
CA GLY A 258 31.30 24.27 -48.51
C GLY A 258 30.46 25.00 -47.45
N GLY A 259 29.40 24.36 -46.92
CA GLY A 259 28.63 24.86 -45.79
C GLY A 259 29.24 24.52 -44.42
N THR A 260 28.70 25.14 -43.36
CA THR A 260 29.03 24.86 -41.96
C THR A 260 27.82 24.20 -41.28
N GLN A 261 28.04 23.07 -40.61
CA GLN A 261 26.97 22.34 -39.95
C GLN A 261 26.43 23.10 -38.74
N ALA A 262 25.11 23.18 -38.62
CA ALA A 262 24.44 23.70 -37.44
C ALA A 262 24.56 22.70 -36.28
N THR A 263 24.64 23.20 -35.05
CA THR A 263 24.64 22.40 -33.83
C THR A 263 23.65 22.97 -32.82
N ALA A 264 23.05 22.11 -32.02
CA ALA A 264 22.10 22.50 -30.97
C ALA A 264 22.23 21.59 -29.76
N THR A 265 21.79 22.09 -28.61
CA THR A 265 21.64 21.34 -27.36
C THR A 265 20.22 21.52 -26.84
N CYS A 266 19.73 20.58 -26.03
CA CYS A 266 18.45 20.73 -25.37
C CYS A 266 18.54 20.59 -23.85
N THR A 267 17.44 20.91 -23.18
CA THR A 267 17.17 20.56 -21.79
C THR A 267 15.97 19.62 -21.71
N ILE A 268 15.86 18.91 -20.59
CA ILE A 268 14.69 18.08 -20.28
C ILE A 268 14.01 18.59 -19.01
N ASN A 269 12.68 18.51 -18.96
CA ASN A 269 11.91 18.87 -17.77
C ASN A 269 11.81 17.71 -16.76
N GLU A 270 11.15 17.95 -15.61
CA GLU A 270 10.98 16.95 -14.55
C GLU A 270 10.17 15.71 -15.01
N ASP A 271 9.34 15.85 -16.04
CA ASP A 271 8.55 14.78 -16.64
C ASP A 271 9.32 13.97 -17.71
N GLY A 272 10.59 14.32 -17.97
CA GLY A 272 11.43 13.64 -18.95
C GLY A 272 11.05 13.93 -20.40
N ARG A 273 10.52 15.13 -20.69
CA ARG A 273 10.30 15.65 -22.05
C ARG A 273 11.37 16.66 -22.42
N VAL A 274 11.65 16.80 -23.71
CA VAL A 274 12.49 17.90 -24.22
C VAL A 274 11.76 19.23 -23.96
N ASP A 275 12.39 20.13 -23.21
CA ASP A 275 11.77 21.36 -22.71
C ASP A 275 12.19 22.59 -23.54
N ASP A 276 13.49 22.75 -23.76
CA ASP A 276 14.05 23.86 -24.54
C ASP A 276 15.17 23.41 -25.47
N ILE A 277 15.32 24.09 -26.60
CA ILE A 277 16.43 23.91 -27.55
C ILE A 277 17.20 25.20 -27.70
N THR A 278 18.50 25.10 -27.44
CA THR A 278 19.46 26.18 -27.69
C THR A 278 20.31 25.83 -28.90
N MET A 279 20.26 26.67 -29.94
CA MET A 279 21.23 26.61 -31.05
C MET A 279 22.60 27.00 -30.52
N THR A 280 23.59 26.12 -30.68
CA THR A 280 25.00 26.41 -30.34
C THR A 280 25.75 26.98 -31.54
N GLU A 281 25.44 26.48 -32.74
CA GLU A 281 25.87 27.05 -34.02
C GLU A 281 24.70 27.02 -34.99
N TYR A 282 24.40 28.13 -35.65
CA TYR A 282 23.27 28.23 -36.58
C TYR A 282 23.55 27.54 -37.93
N GLY A 283 24.82 27.21 -38.20
CA GLY A 283 25.28 26.67 -39.48
C GLY A 283 25.11 27.66 -40.64
N LEU A 284 25.64 27.31 -41.81
CA LEU A 284 25.61 28.14 -43.03
C LEU A 284 25.58 27.25 -44.28
N GLY A 285 24.94 27.75 -45.34
CA GLY A 285 24.97 27.12 -46.66
C GLY A 285 23.95 25.99 -46.88
N TYR A 286 22.87 25.95 -46.09
CA TYR A 286 21.81 24.97 -46.27
C TYR A 286 20.94 25.28 -47.50
N VAL A 287 20.95 24.40 -48.50
CA VAL A 287 20.12 24.58 -49.71
C VAL A 287 18.76 23.90 -49.55
N ASP A 288 18.75 22.75 -48.88
CA ASP A 288 17.54 22.01 -48.49
C ASP A 288 17.32 22.10 -46.97
N THR A 289 16.07 21.92 -46.54
CA THR A 289 15.74 21.81 -45.12
C THR A 289 16.48 20.61 -44.51
N PRO A 290 17.33 20.80 -43.49
CA PRO A 290 18.06 19.69 -42.88
C PRO A 290 17.13 18.76 -42.11
N THR A 291 17.57 17.52 -41.89
CA THR A 291 16.91 16.63 -40.95
C THR A 291 17.43 16.89 -39.54
N VAL A 292 16.54 16.85 -38.55
CA VAL A 292 16.87 16.94 -37.13
C VAL A 292 16.48 15.63 -36.48
N THR A 293 17.43 14.99 -35.81
CA THR A 293 17.20 13.74 -35.09
C THR A 293 17.65 13.86 -33.66
N PHE A 294 16.91 13.20 -32.77
CA PHE A 294 17.25 13.03 -31.37
C PHE A 294 17.76 11.60 -31.18
N SER A 295 18.74 11.43 -30.31
CA SER A 295 19.30 10.11 -29.99
C SER A 295 19.83 10.10 -28.56
N GLY A 296 19.81 8.93 -27.94
CA GLY A 296 20.19 8.71 -26.56
C GLY A 296 19.13 9.20 -25.58
N GLY A 297 19.44 9.10 -24.28
CA GLY A 297 18.61 9.66 -23.22
C GLY A 297 17.51 8.73 -22.69
N HIS A 298 17.18 7.66 -23.40
CA HIS A 298 16.10 6.73 -23.03
C HIS A 298 16.48 5.59 -22.07
N GLY A 299 17.75 5.51 -21.68
CA GLY A 299 18.25 4.46 -20.78
C GLY A 299 18.72 3.21 -21.52
N THR A 300 18.91 2.13 -20.77
CA THR A 300 19.43 0.85 -21.26
C THR A 300 18.43 -0.28 -21.01
N HIS A 301 18.18 -1.06 -22.04
CA HIS A 301 17.40 -2.29 -21.97
C HIS A 301 18.33 -3.49 -21.87
N THR A 302 17.95 -4.49 -21.08
CA THR A 302 18.69 -5.72 -20.84
C THR A 302 17.86 -6.89 -21.32
N ALA A 303 18.37 -7.61 -22.33
CA ALA A 303 17.82 -8.89 -22.74
C ALA A 303 18.35 -9.99 -21.83
N ARG A 304 17.45 -10.73 -21.21
CA ARG A 304 17.75 -11.86 -20.32
C ARG A 304 17.25 -13.15 -20.93
N GLN A 305 18.01 -14.22 -20.75
CA GLN A 305 17.66 -15.52 -21.29
C GLN A 305 16.52 -16.17 -20.50
N GLY A 306 15.54 -16.70 -21.23
CA GLY A 306 14.34 -17.30 -20.69
C GLY A 306 13.30 -16.25 -20.30
N GLY A 307 12.06 -16.70 -20.15
CA GLY A 307 10.96 -15.80 -19.81
C GLY A 307 9.60 -16.49 -19.70
N GLY A 308 8.59 -15.71 -19.32
CA GLY A 308 7.18 -16.04 -19.37
C GLY A 308 6.71 -17.04 -18.32
N ALA A 309 7.49 -17.20 -17.25
CA ALA A 309 7.01 -17.93 -16.08
C ALA A 309 6.06 -17.01 -15.31
N THR A 310 4.86 -17.50 -15.01
CA THR A 310 3.88 -16.79 -14.21
C THR A 310 3.53 -17.62 -12.99
N VAL A 311 3.58 -16.97 -11.83
CA VAL A 311 3.27 -17.58 -10.54
C VAL A 311 2.22 -16.72 -9.84
N THR A 312 1.14 -17.34 -9.40
CA THR A 312 0.13 -16.69 -8.56
C THR A 312 0.38 -17.06 -7.12
N ALA A 313 0.56 -16.05 -6.26
CA ALA A 313 0.61 -16.20 -4.81
C ALA A 313 -0.81 -16.19 -4.22
N THR A 314 -1.08 -17.10 -3.29
CA THR A 314 -2.35 -17.17 -2.56
C THR A 314 -2.10 -16.92 -1.07
N LEU A 315 -2.89 -16.02 -0.49
CA LEU A 315 -2.84 -15.74 0.95
C LEU A 315 -3.70 -16.74 1.73
N GLY A 316 -3.31 -17.00 2.98
CA GLY A 316 -4.22 -17.63 3.95
C GLY A 316 -5.33 -16.67 4.35
N THR A 317 -6.58 -17.14 4.39
CA THR A 317 -7.74 -16.27 4.66
C THR A 317 -8.78 -16.96 5.54
N GLY A 318 -9.54 -16.14 6.26
CA GLY A 318 -10.77 -16.57 6.94
C GLY A 318 -10.60 -17.35 8.24
N ALA A 319 -9.39 -17.47 8.79
CA ALA A 319 -9.24 -18.03 10.13
C ALA A 319 -9.67 -17.02 11.19
N THR A 320 -10.50 -17.47 12.13
CA THR A 320 -10.95 -16.72 13.29
C THR A 320 -10.83 -17.57 14.54
N ALA A 321 -10.44 -16.95 15.64
CA ALA A 321 -10.31 -17.62 16.92
C ALA A 321 -10.59 -16.65 18.08
N VAL A 322 -11.02 -17.20 19.21
CA VAL A 322 -11.38 -16.45 20.42
C VAL A 322 -10.53 -16.96 21.58
N PRO A 323 -9.84 -16.07 22.32
CA PRO A 323 -9.08 -16.46 23.49
C PRO A 323 -10.00 -16.69 24.69
N VAL A 324 -9.61 -17.64 25.54
CA VAL A 324 -10.22 -17.87 26.86
C VAL A 324 -9.21 -17.43 27.90
N THR A 325 -9.58 -16.48 28.75
CA THR A 325 -8.76 -15.97 29.84
C THR A 325 -9.25 -16.48 31.19
N ASP A 326 -8.32 -16.70 32.12
CA ASP A 326 -8.67 -16.94 33.52
C ASP A 326 -9.00 -15.62 34.26
N ALA A 327 -9.32 -15.74 35.55
CA ALA A 327 -9.66 -14.60 36.38
C ALA A 327 -8.54 -13.56 36.54
N SER A 328 -7.29 -13.95 36.29
CA SER A 328 -6.12 -13.08 36.37
C SER A 328 -5.76 -12.42 35.02
N GLY A 329 -6.49 -12.73 33.95
CA GLY A 329 -6.21 -12.21 32.61
C GLY A 329 -5.09 -12.95 31.88
N VAL A 330 -4.81 -14.19 32.28
CA VAL A 330 -3.90 -15.10 31.56
C VAL A 330 -4.70 -15.87 30.52
N ILE A 331 -4.24 -15.92 29.28
CA ILE A 331 -4.87 -16.75 28.24
C ILE A 331 -4.59 -18.22 28.53
N THR A 332 -5.64 -18.99 28.82
CA THR A 332 -5.55 -20.42 29.15
C THR A 332 -5.76 -21.31 27.93
N SER A 333 -6.55 -20.85 26.96
CA SER A 333 -6.74 -21.54 25.69
C SER A 333 -7.17 -20.56 24.60
N ILE A 334 -7.06 -20.98 23.34
CA ILE A 334 -7.58 -20.24 22.18
C ILE A 334 -8.46 -21.21 21.40
N SER A 335 -9.74 -20.88 21.29
CA SER A 335 -10.73 -21.67 20.56
C SER A 335 -10.85 -21.17 19.13
N VAL A 336 -10.59 -22.04 18.16
CA VAL A 336 -10.74 -21.72 16.74
C VAL A 336 -12.22 -21.74 16.37
N THR A 337 -12.76 -20.62 15.94
CA THR A 337 -14.17 -20.48 15.55
C THR A 337 -14.38 -20.71 14.06
N ALA A 338 -13.38 -20.37 13.23
CA ALA A 338 -13.27 -20.83 11.85
C ALA A 338 -11.80 -21.11 11.53
N GLY A 339 -11.51 -22.27 10.94
CA GLY A 339 -10.14 -22.60 10.56
C GLY A 339 -9.62 -21.84 9.34
N GLY A 340 -10.51 -21.17 8.60
CA GLY A 340 -10.17 -20.53 7.34
C GLY A 340 -9.67 -21.53 6.29
N SER A 341 -8.86 -21.04 5.36
CA SER A 341 -8.31 -21.85 4.27
C SER A 341 -6.97 -21.31 3.80
N ASN A 342 -6.21 -22.18 3.14
CA ASN A 342 -4.92 -21.87 2.54
C ASN A 342 -3.91 -21.28 3.54
N TYR A 343 -3.81 -21.77 4.77
CA TYR A 343 -2.68 -21.48 5.66
C TYR A 343 -1.58 -22.52 5.48
N THR A 344 -0.32 -22.15 5.77
CA THR A 344 0.83 -23.07 5.70
C THR A 344 1.63 -23.13 6.99
N THR A 345 2.40 -24.21 7.13
CA THR A 345 3.26 -24.48 8.28
C THR A 345 4.18 -23.27 8.52
N GLY A 346 4.16 -22.73 9.73
CA GLY A 346 4.85 -21.48 10.06
C GLY A 346 3.97 -20.22 10.08
N THR A 347 2.66 -20.34 9.82
CA THR A 347 1.69 -19.27 10.07
C THR A 347 1.81 -18.79 11.52
N THR A 348 2.07 -17.49 11.71
CA THR A 348 2.16 -16.88 13.02
C THR A 348 0.77 -16.63 13.60
N VAL A 349 0.67 -16.62 14.92
CA VAL A 349 -0.56 -16.23 15.64
C VAL A 349 -0.26 -14.93 16.35
N SER A 350 -1.02 -13.88 16.03
CA SER A 350 -0.89 -12.58 16.66
C SER A 350 -2.02 -12.37 17.65
N ILE A 351 -1.65 -12.14 18.91
CA ILE A 351 -2.56 -11.94 20.03
C ILE A 351 -2.53 -10.46 20.39
N ILE A 352 -3.61 -9.75 20.09
CA ILE A 352 -3.71 -8.30 20.28
C ILE A 352 -4.76 -8.05 21.36
N GLY A 353 -4.38 -7.37 22.44
CA GLY A 353 -5.31 -6.97 23.50
C GLY A 353 -4.91 -5.62 24.09
N SER A 354 -5.89 -4.80 24.45
CA SER A 354 -5.71 -3.41 24.91
C SER A 354 -5.07 -3.26 26.30
N GLY A 355 -4.99 -4.33 27.10
CA GLY A 355 -4.46 -4.29 28.48
C GLY A 355 -3.42 -5.36 28.82
N GLY A 356 -3.22 -6.34 27.93
CA GLY A 356 -2.37 -7.51 28.20
C GLY A 356 -1.05 -7.51 27.43
N SER A 357 -0.07 -8.24 27.94
CA SER A 357 1.23 -8.40 27.29
C SER A 357 1.82 -9.80 27.46
N GLY A 358 2.69 -10.19 26.52
CA GLY A 358 3.52 -11.39 26.62
C GLY A 358 2.85 -12.70 26.23
N ALA A 359 1.61 -12.69 25.74
CA ALA A 359 1.00 -13.93 25.24
C ALA A 359 1.62 -14.36 23.92
N THR A 360 1.87 -15.66 23.77
CA THR A 360 2.36 -16.28 22.55
C THR A 360 1.62 -17.59 22.30
N ALA A 361 1.33 -17.90 21.04
CA ALA A 361 0.69 -19.14 20.63
C ALA A 361 1.22 -19.58 19.26
N THR A 362 1.01 -20.86 18.94
CA THR A 362 1.32 -21.41 17.62
C THR A 362 0.06 -22.00 17.01
N ALA A 363 -0.08 -21.96 15.69
CA ALA A 363 -1.19 -22.60 14.99
C ALA A 363 -0.78 -23.99 14.51
N THR A 364 -1.62 -25.00 14.71
CA THR A 364 -1.54 -26.28 14.01
C THR A 364 -2.57 -26.30 12.89
N LEU A 365 -2.19 -26.90 11.76
CA LEU A 365 -3.01 -26.90 10.56
C LEU A 365 -3.50 -28.31 10.23
N ASN A 366 -4.70 -28.40 9.67
CA ASN A 366 -5.22 -29.61 9.05
C ASN A 366 -5.67 -29.25 7.63
N SER A 367 -4.99 -29.81 6.62
CA SER A 367 -5.29 -29.60 5.20
C SER A 367 -5.39 -28.11 4.80
N GLY A 368 -4.54 -27.26 5.37
CA GLY A 368 -4.50 -25.82 5.09
C GLY A 368 -5.51 -24.97 5.88
N ALA A 369 -6.31 -25.55 6.77
CA ALA A 369 -7.12 -24.80 7.73
C ALA A 369 -6.44 -24.81 9.11
N VAL A 370 -6.55 -23.70 9.86
CA VAL A 370 -6.17 -23.64 11.28
C VAL A 370 -7.06 -24.62 12.05
N ASN A 371 -6.45 -25.62 12.65
CA ASN A 371 -7.13 -26.70 13.36
C ASN A 371 -7.09 -26.50 14.88
N ASN A 372 -5.95 -26.07 15.41
CA ASN A 372 -5.80 -25.76 16.83
C ASN A 372 -4.80 -24.62 17.02
N VAL A 373 -4.90 -23.91 18.14
CA VAL A 373 -3.98 -22.83 18.51
C VAL A 373 -3.48 -23.05 19.94
N PRO A 374 -2.52 -23.97 20.16
CA PRO A 374 -1.93 -24.17 21.48
C PRO A 374 -1.22 -22.89 21.97
N VAL A 375 -1.62 -22.47 23.17
CA VAL A 375 -1.00 -21.35 23.89
C VAL A 375 0.38 -21.79 24.39
N THR A 376 1.41 -21.02 24.06
CA THR A 376 2.80 -21.26 24.52
C THR A 376 3.13 -20.41 25.75
N ASN A 377 2.62 -19.17 25.78
CA ASN A 377 2.60 -18.31 26.95
C ASN A 377 1.24 -17.62 27.02
N GLY A 378 0.54 -17.72 28.15
CA GLY A 378 -0.76 -17.07 28.34
C GLY A 378 -0.66 -15.55 28.53
N GLY A 379 0.55 -15.04 28.77
CA GLY A 379 0.79 -13.62 29.05
C GLY A 379 0.12 -13.17 30.35
N THR A 380 -0.09 -11.87 30.50
CA THR A 380 -0.74 -11.26 31.68
C THR A 380 -1.66 -10.14 31.28
N SER A 381 -2.68 -9.87 32.10
CA SER A 381 -3.55 -8.68 32.02
C SER A 381 -4.38 -8.56 30.72
N TYR A 382 -4.55 -9.64 29.96
CA TYR A 382 -5.52 -9.66 28.86
C TYR A 382 -6.93 -9.55 29.40
N ALA A 383 -7.83 -8.95 28.61
CA ALA A 383 -9.21 -8.74 29.03
C ALA A 383 -9.85 -10.08 29.45
N SER A 384 -10.39 -10.10 30.66
CA SER A 384 -11.07 -11.25 31.24
C SER A 384 -12.46 -10.89 31.73
N LEU A 385 -13.30 -11.91 31.86
CA LEU A 385 -14.58 -11.81 32.57
C LEU A 385 -14.40 -11.15 33.96
N THR A 386 -13.29 -11.42 34.64
CA THR A 386 -12.97 -10.79 35.93
C THR A 386 -12.58 -9.32 35.81
N SER A 387 -11.86 -8.92 34.76
CA SER A 387 -11.59 -7.49 34.49
C SER A 387 -12.88 -6.71 34.18
N LEU A 388 -13.84 -7.34 33.51
CA LEU A 388 -15.18 -6.79 33.27
C LEU A 388 -15.98 -6.71 34.57
N ALA A 389 -15.98 -7.77 35.39
CA ALA A 389 -16.64 -7.81 36.69
C ALA A 389 -16.12 -6.70 37.64
N ASN A 390 -14.81 -6.51 37.73
CA ASN A 390 -14.20 -5.49 38.58
C ASN A 390 -14.61 -4.06 38.17
N ARG A 391 -14.78 -3.81 36.86
CA ARG A 391 -15.25 -2.52 36.35
C ARG A 391 -16.74 -2.31 36.56
N LEU A 392 -17.55 -3.36 36.39
CA LEU A 392 -18.98 -3.32 36.68
C LEU A 392 -19.23 -3.11 38.18
N LEU A 393 -18.37 -3.63 39.07
CA LEU A 393 -18.45 -3.40 40.51
C LEU A 393 -18.29 -1.91 40.87
N LEU A 394 -17.42 -1.18 40.16
CA LEU A 394 -17.27 0.27 40.33
C LEU A 394 -18.53 1.01 39.89
N ILE A 395 -19.12 0.62 38.75
CA ILE A 395 -20.38 1.20 38.25
C ILE A 395 -21.53 0.90 39.23
N GLN A 396 -21.62 -0.34 39.72
CA GLN A 396 -22.60 -0.76 40.72
C GLN A 396 -22.51 0.10 42.00
N THR A 397 -21.28 0.35 42.48
CA THR A 397 -21.02 1.17 43.67
C THR A 397 -21.46 2.62 43.45
N ASN A 398 -21.11 3.20 42.29
CA ASN A 398 -21.50 4.58 41.96
C ASN A 398 -23.02 4.73 41.82
N LEU A 399 -23.69 3.79 41.15
CA LEU A 399 -25.16 3.77 41.06
C LEU A 399 -25.80 3.69 42.45
N GLY A 400 -25.24 2.89 43.36
CA GLY A 400 -25.69 2.84 44.75
C GLY A 400 -25.57 4.20 45.47
N ASN A 401 -24.46 4.90 45.26
CA ASN A 401 -24.24 6.23 45.84
C ASN A 401 -25.22 7.27 45.27
N GLU A 402 -25.44 7.29 43.95
CA GLU A 402 -26.38 8.22 43.31
C GLU A 402 -27.84 7.94 43.73
N ILE A 403 -28.24 6.68 43.88
CA ILE A 403 -29.56 6.32 44.43
C ILE A 403 -29.72 6.84 45.87
N ASN A 404 -28.71 6.66 46.71
CA ASN A 404 -28.74 7.13 48.11
C ASN A 404 -28.81 8.67 48.18
N GLN A 405 -28.06 9.36 47.33
CA GLN A 405 -28.09 10.82 47.24
C GLN A 405 -29.46 11.31 46.77
N ALA A 406 -30.00 10.75 45.68
CA ALA A 406 -31.31 11.13 45.17
C ALA A 406 -32.45 10.87 46.17
N ASN A 407 -32.38 9.80 46.96
CA ASN A 407 -33.33 9.54 48.04
C ASN A 407 -33.21 10.57 49.17
N SER A 408 -32.00 10.97 49.53
CA SER A 408 -31.75 12.02 50.53
C SER A 408 -32.30 13.37 50.06
N ASP A 409 -32.06 13.72 48.79
CA ASP A 409 -32.55 14.97 48.20
C ASP A 409 -34.08 14.99 48.12
N LYS A 410 -34.71 13.86 47.75
CA LYS A 410 -36.18 13.72 47.77
C LYS A 410 -36.77 13.95 49.16
N ILE A 411 -36.15 13.40 50.21
CA ILE A 411 -36.59 13.60 51.59
C ILE A 411 -36.48 15.09 51.96
N ALA A 412 -35.36 15.73 51.60
CA ALA A 412 -35.15 17.14 51.85
C ALA A 412 -36.19 18.01 51.14
N ILE A 413 -36.45 17.78 49.85
CA ILE A 413 -37.44 18.52 49.06
C ILE A 413 -38.86 18.29 49.62
N ASN A 414 -39.20 17.06 50.01
CA ASN A 414 -40.49 16.79 50.64
C ASN A 414 -40.65 17.50 51.99
N ALA A 415 -39.59 17.63 52.79
CA ALA A 415 -39.64 18.39 54.04
C ALA A 415 -39.92 19.88 53.78
N TRP A 416 -39.36 20.43 52.69
CA TRP A 416 -39.67 21.79 52.23
C TRP A 416 -41.14 21.96 51.82
N ILE A 417 -41.64 21.08 50.96
CA ILE A 417 -43.05 21.11 50.48
C ILE A 417 -44.04 21.01 51.65
N ASN A 418 -43.72 20.20 52.67
CA ASN A 418 -44.62 19.98 53.81
C ASN A 418 -44.40 20.97 54.97
N GLY A 419 -43.53 21.97 54.82
CA GLY A 419 -43.24 22.95 55.88
C GLY A 419 -42.52 22.38 57.11
N THR A 420 -41.89 21.22 56.99
CA THR A 420 -41.13 20.53 58.06
C THR A 420 -39.61 20.64 57.89
N ALA A 421 -39.15 21.45 56.95
CA ALA A 421 -37.73 21.73 56.73
C ALA A 421 -37.07 22.38 57.97
N PRO A 422 -35.83 22.01 58.33
CA PRO A 422 -35.05 22.66 59.37
C PRO A 422 -34.96 24.19 59.18
N SER A 423 -34.96 24.93 60.28
CA SER A 423 -34.94 26.40 60.28
C SER A 423 -33.68 27.02 59.67
N ASN A 424 -32.59 26.25 59.52
CA ASN A 424 -31.35 26.65 58.88
C ASN A 424 -31.32 26.43 57.36
N TRP A 425 -32.42 25.94 56.76
CA TRP A 425 -32.55 25.79 55.30
C TRP A 425 -33.27 27.03 54.73
N THR A 426 -32.84 27.55 53.58
CA THR A 426 -33.45 28.73 52.90
C THR A 426 -33.97 28.36 51.51
N ASN A 427 -35.23 28.69 51.17
CA ASN A 427 -35.91 28.19 49.96
C ASN A 427 -35.47 28.86 48.64
N ALA A 428 -34.41 29.67 48.63
CA ALA A 428 -33.88 30.39 47.46
C ALA A 428 -34.91 31.11 46.55
N GLY A 429 -36.16 31.31 46.98
CA GLY A 429 -37.26 31.90 46.20
C GLY A 429 -38.14 30.93 45.40
N TYR A 430 -38.01 29.60 45.54
CA TYR A 430 -38.84 28.63 44.83
C TYR A 430 -40.25 28.47 45.44
N ASN A 431 -41.27 28.33 44.61
CA ASN A 431 -42.64 28.05 45.08
C ASN A 431 -42.91 26.52 45.15
N ASP A 432 -44.03 26.11 45.76
CA ASP A 432 -44.36 24.68 45.94
C ASP A 432 -44.48 23.90 44.62
N THR A 433 -44.91 24.58 43.54
CA THR A 433 -44.95 23.98 42.19
C THR A 433 -43.55 23.70 41.67
N ASP A 434 -42.61 24.64 41.85
CA ASP A 434 -41.21 24.47 41.47
C ASP A 434 -40.56 23.32 42.24
N LEU A 435 -40.78 23.24 43.55
CA LEU A 435 -40.27 22.17 44.41
C LEU A 435 -40.85 20.80 44.04
N THR A 436 -42.14 20.75 43.72
CA THR A 436 -42.81 19.51 43.25
C THR A 436 -42.25 19.04 41.91
N ASN A 437 -41.97 19.96 40.99
CA ASN A 437 -41.34 19.63 39.71
C ASN A 437 -39.93 19.07 39.91
N VAL A 438 -39.12 19.71 40.75
CA VAL A 438 -37.76 19.22 41.10
C VAL A 438 -37.84 17.84 41.75
N TYR A 439 -38.76 17.63 42.70
CA TYR A 439 -38.99 16.33 43.33
C TYR A 439 -39.28 15.23 42.29
N ASN A 440 -40.20 15.49 41.36
CA ASN A 440 -40.57 14.54 40.31
C ASN A 440 -39.40 14.22 39.37
N THR A 441 -38.57 15.22 39.04
CA THR A 441 -37.34 15.02 38.25
C THR A 441 -36.35 14.13 38.98
N VAL A 442 -36.03 14.43 40.26
CA VAL A 442 -35.12 13.61 41.07
C VAL A 442 -35.67 12.20 41.27
N HIS A 443 -36.99 12.06 41.45
CA HIS A 443 -37.63 10.75 41.55
C HIS A 443 -37.49 9.92 40.28
N THR A 444 -37.71 10.53 39.11
CA THR A 444 -37.56 9.88 37.81
C THR A 444 -36.11 9.44 37.57
N TYR A 445 -35.15 10.31 37.89
CA TYR A 445 -33.72 9.99 37.83
C TYR A 445 -33.36 8.81 38.74
N SER A 446 -33.81 8.84 39.99
CA SER A 446 -33.59 7.75 40.96
C SER A 446 -34.14 6.41 40.45
N LEU A 447 -35.34 6.39 39.83
CA LEU A 447 -35.90 5.17 39.24
C LEU A 447 -35.06 4.65 38.07
N ALA A 448 -34.53 5.54 37.23
CA ALA A 448 -33.63 5.16 36.14
C ALA A 448 -32.31 4.57 36.67
N CYS A 449 -31.72 5.16 37.71
CA CYS A 449 -30.52 4.62 38.36
C CYS A 449 -30.79 3.25 38.99
N VAL A 450 -31.95 3.05 39.63
CA VAL A 450 -32.36 1.75 40.18
C VAL A 450 -32.47 0.69 39.08
N ALA A 451 -33.15 1.01 37.97
CA ALA A 451 -33.27 0.10 36.84
C ALA A 451 -31.89 -0.27 36.25
N CYS A 452 -31.04 0.73 36.01
CA CYS A 452 -29.68 0.51 35.53
C CYS A 452 -28.85 -0.34 36.50
N LYS A 453 -29.00 -0.13 37.82
CA LYS A 453 -28.32 -0.95 38.82
C LYS A 453 -28.77 -2.41 38.76
N VAL A 454 -30.06 -2.66 38.58
CA VAL A 454 -30.59 -4.03 38.43
C VAL A 454 -29.97 -4.72 37.22
N ASP A 455 -29.85 -4.03 36.09
CA ASP A 455 -29.21 -4.58 34.89
C ASP A 455 -27.71 -4.87 35.13
N VAL A 456 -26.98 -3.95 35.76
CA VAL A 456 -25.57 -4.14 36.12
C VAL A 456 -25.39 -5.33 37.09
N ASP A 457 -26.26 -5.46 38.09
CA ASP A 457 -26.26 -6.57 39.04
C ASP A 457 -26.50 -7.92 38.33
N ALA A 458 -27.43 -7.95 37.36
CA ALA A 458 -27.71 -9.14 36.56
C ALA A 458 -26.51 -9.53 35.69
N ILE A 459 -25.84 -8.55 35.06
CA ILE A 459 -24.63 -8.80 34.26
C ILE A 459 -23.50 -9.33 35.15
N ILE A 460 -23.23 -8.73 36.31
CA ILE A 460 -22.21 -9.20 37.27
C ILE A 460 -22.53 -10.63 37.72
N THR A 461 -23.79 -10.93 37.99
CA THR A 461 -24.22 -12.29 38.38
C THR A 461 -23.96 -13.28 37.26
N SER A 462 -24.34 -12.95 36.02
CA SER A 462 -24.10 -13.78 34.84
C SER A 462 -22.62 -13.99 34.52
N ILE A 463 -21.74 -13.05 34.90
CA ILE A 463 -20.29 -13.19 34.74
C ILE A 463 -19.70 -14.18 35.76
N ASN A 464 -20.30 -14.28 36.96
CA ASN A 464 -19.80 -15.09 38.07
C ASN A 464 -20.35 -16.53 38.11
N THR A 465 -21.35 -16.85 37.28
CA THR A 465 -21.95 -18.18 37.12
C THR A 465 -21.53 -18.80 35.81
#